data_AF-A0A5J4X3A6-F1
#
_entry.id   AF-A0A5J4X3A6-F1
#
_cell.length_a   1.000
_cell.length_b   1.000
_cell.length_c   1.000
_cell.angle_alpha   90.00
_cell.angle_beta   90.00
_cell.angle_gamma   90.00
#
_symmetry.space_group_name_H-M   'P 1'
#
loop_
_entity.id
_entity.type
_entity.pdbx_description
1 polymer ?
#
loop_
_entity_poly.entity_id
_entity_poly.type
_entity_poly.pdbx_seq_one_letter_code
_entity_poly.pdbx_strand_id
1 'polypeptide(L)'
;MIKNQNILRSINQLTIFKLGNHSNQKVDRLRLNVRYNSRQYLSWIQEYGDAQDFADLVNVGYGKVICISFSTAGGINEEKDEEILNELFHIFNFLRALHERRNWQPSFQPLPLLARRTEEQIEEEGANEEIEAQMSNYRKVQGYYSDVKQQANKAKAEILNHFIHRRRI
;
A
#
# COMPACT_ATOMS: atom_id res chain seq x y z
N MET A 1 -3.07 -15.79 10.98
CA MET A 1 -3.58 -16.97 10.22
C MET A 1 -4.95 -16.73 9.60
N ILE A 2 -4.98 -16.01 8.49
CA ILE A 2 -6.14 -15.89 7.62
C ILE A 2 -6.29 -17.18 6.82
N LYS A 3 -7.27 -18.02 7.15
CA LYS A 3 -7.45 -19.34 6.50
C LYS A 3 -7.99 -19.27 5.06
N ASN A 4 -8.23 -18.09 4.52
CA ASN A 4 -8.98 -17.95 3.26
C ASN A 4 -8.40 -16.86 2.35
N GLN A 5 -7.55 -17.28 1.40
CA GLN A 5 -6.99 -16.42 0.37
C GLN A 5 -8.06 -15.78 -0.53
N ASN A 6 -9.25 -16.38 -0.66
CA ASN A 6 -10.33 -15.76 -1.42
C ASN A 6 -10.86 -14.49 -0.74
N ILE A 7 -10.94 -14.50 0.60
CA ILE A 7 -11.34 -13.30 1.37
C ILE A 7 -10.28 -12.20 1.19
N LEU A 8 -8.99 -12.55 1.30
CA LEU A 8 -7.91 -11.59 1.08
C LEU A 8 -7.96 -11.01 -0.33
N ARG A 9 -8.14 -11.84 -1.36
CA ARG A 9 -8.27 -11.38 -2.74
C ARG A 9 -9.45 -10.43 -2.92
N SER A 10 -10.61 -10.76 -2.34
CA SER A 10 -11.78 -9.88 -2.40
C SER A 10 -11.55 -8.54 -1.70
N ILE A 11 -11.00 -8.56 -0.48
CA ILE A 11 -10.67 -7.33 0.26
C ILE A 11 -9.67 -6.49 -0.52
N ASN A 12 -8.66 -7.13 -1.12
CA ASN A 12 -7.67 -6.47 -1.95
C ASN A 12 -8.29 -5.77 -3.16
N GLN A 13 -9.27 -6.40 -3.82
CA GLN A 13 -9.99 -5.74 -4.93
C GLN A 13 -10.90 -4.60 -4.46
N LEU A 14 -11.46 -4.69 -3.26
CA LEU A 14 -12.38 -3.68 -2.72
C LEU A 14 -11.68 -2.36 -2.36
N THR A 15 -10.37 -2.34 -2.11
CA THR A 15 -9.64 -1.08 -1.85
C THR A 15 -9.57 -0.18 -3.09
N ILE A 16 -9.51 -0.77 -4.28
CA ILE A 16 -9.40 -0.08 -5.58
C ILE A 16 -10.73 -0.04 -6.32
N PHE A 17 -11.84 -0.33 -5.62
CA PHE A 17 -13.17 -0.31 -6.21
C PHE A 17 -13.49 1.09 -6.76
N LYS A 18 -13.79 1.18 -8.07
CA LYS A 18 -14.04 2.46 -8.75
C LYS A 18 -15.24 3.21 -8.16
N LEU A 19 -15.06 4.49 -7.88
CA LEU A 19 -16.16 5.41 -7.60
C LEU A 19 -16.87 5.69 -8.92
N GLY A 20 -18.18 5.44 -8.98
CA GLY A 20 -18.97 5.71 -10.19
C GLY A 20 -19.28 7.20 -10.35
N ASN A 21 -19.83 7.59 -11.50
CA ASN A 21 -20.31 8.96 -11.72
C ASN A 21 -21.33 9.31 -10.63
N HIS A 22 -21.04 10.34 -9.83
CA HIS A 22 -21.66 10.81 -8.58
C HIS A 22 -23.18 11.10 -8.61
N SER A 23 -23.94 10.27 -9.29
CA SER A 23 -25.37 10.36 -9.54
C SER A 23 -26.19 9.87 -8.34
N ASN A 24 -25.57 9.13 -7.41
CA ASN A 24 -26.23 8.60 -6.22
C ASN A 24 -25.31 8.68 -4.99
N GLN A 25 -25.41 9.81 -4.28
CA GLN A 25 -24.64 10.11 -3.07
C GLN A 25 -24.69 9.01 -1.99
N LYS A 26 -25.82 8.28 -1.88
CA LYS A 26 -25.95 7.18 -0.91
C LYS A 26 -25.10 5.97 -1.32
N VAL A 27 -25.10 5.63 -2.60
CA VAL A 27 -24.27 4.55 -3.14
C VAL A 27 -22.80 4.92 -3.06
N ASP A 28 -22.44 6.17 -3.34
CA ASP A 28 -21.04 6.62 -3.26
C ASP A 28 -20.52 6.61 -1.81
N ARG A 29 -21.34 7.01 -0.84
CA ARG A 29 -21.00 6.85 0.59
C ARG A 29 -20.76 5.39 0.98
N LEU A 30 -21.58 4.46 0.47
CA LEU A 30 -21.38 3.03 0.74
C LEU A 30 -20.07 2.52 0.12
N ARG A 31 -19.75 2.93 -1.11
CA ARG A 31 -18.49 2.58 -1.77
C ARG A 31 -17.28 3.09 -1.00
N LEU A 32 -17.29 4.35 -0.60
CA LEU A 32 -16.23 4.94 0.24
C LEU A 32 -16.04 4.16 1.54
N ASN A 33 -17.13 3.80 2.22
CA ASN A 33 -17.06 3.03 3.46
C ASN A 33 -16.49 1.61 3.24
N VAL A 34 -16.87 0.94 2.15
CA VAL A 34 -16.30 -0.37 1.78
C VAL A 34 -14.80 -0.27 1.52
N ARG A 35 -14.34 0.76 0.79
CA ARG A 35 -12.92 1.00 0.55
C ARG A 35 -12.17 1.26 1.85
N TYR A 36 -12.70 2.13 2.70
CA TYR A 36 -12.13 2.47 4.00
C TYR A 36 -11.98 1.22 4.89
N ASN A 37 -13.05 0.44 5.08
CA ASN A 37 -13.00 -0.77 5.90
C ASN A 37 -12.04 -1.82 5.34
N SER A 38 -11.97 -1.95 4.02
CA SER A 38 -11.04 -2.88 3.36
C SER A 38 -9.59 -2.48 3.62
N ARG A 39 -9.27 -1.17 3.52
CA ARG A 39 -7.96 -0.61 3.85
C ARG A 39 -7.61 -0.81 5.33
N GLN A 40 -8.54 -0.54 6.24
CA GLN A 40 -8.34 -0.75 7.68
C GLN A 40 -8.05 -2.22 8.00
N TYR A 41 -8.75 -3.15 7.36
CA TYR A 41 -8.49 -4.58 7.54
C TYR A 41 -7.07 -4.96 7.09
N LEU A 42 -6.61 -4.45 5.95
CA LEU A 42 -5.24 -4.70 5.47
C LEU A 42 -4.19 -4.06 6.40
N SER A 43 -4.46 -2.87 6.94
CA SER A 43 -3.63 -2.23 7.95
C SER A 43 -3.48 -3.10 9.20
N TRP A 44 -4.56 -3.71 9.68
CA TRP A 44 -4.49 -4.65 10.81
C TRP A 44 -3.63 -5.88 10.51
N ILE A 45 -3.62 -6.37 9.26
CA ILE A 45 -2.71 -7.46 8.89
C ILE A 45 -1.26 -6.98 8.92
N GLN A 46 -0.98 -5.76 8.47
CA GLN A 46 0.37 -5.22 8.56
C GLN A 46 0.80 -5.05 10.02
N GLU A 47 -0.10 -4.65 10.92
CA GLU A 47 0.18 -4.41 12.34
C GLU A 47 0.24 -5.69 13.18
N TYR A 48 -0.60 -6.69 12.91
CA TYR A 48 -0.75 -7.89 13.74
C TYR A 48 -0.51 -9.21 13.01
N GLY A 49 -0.27 -9.18 11.70
CA GLY A 49 -0.09 -10.36 10.86
C GLY A 49 1.32 -10.94 10.93
N ASP A 50 1.38 -12.27 10.92
CA ASP A 50 2.62 -13.04 10.95
C ASP A 50 3.23 -13.22 9.54
N ALA A 51 4.35 -13.94 9.45
CA ALA A 51 5.01 -14.21 8.17
C ALA A 51 4.10 -14.89 7.13
N GLN A 52 3.16 -15.73 7.57
CA GLN A 52 2.22 -16.41 6.69
C GLN A 52 1.16 -15.44 6.16
N ASP A 53 0.63 -14.56 7.02
CA ASP A 53 -0.33 -13.53 6.60
C ASP A 53 0.31 -12.57 5.55
N PHE A 54 1.59 -12.24 5.71
CA PHE A 54 2.37 -11.49 4.70
C PHE A 54 2.55 -12.27 3.39
N ALA A 55 2.86 -13.57 3.47
CA ALA A 55 2.97 -14.43 2.28
C ALA A 55 1.65 -14.50 1.50
N ASP A 56 0.53 -14.61 2.20
CA ASP A 56 -0.79 -14.66 1.60
C ASP A 56 -1.16 -13.34 0.91
N LEU A 57 -0.82 -12.18 1.50
CA LEU A 57 -0.98 -10.87 0.87
C LEU A 57 -0.21 -10.77 -0.46
N VAL A 58 1.07 -11.14 -0.46
CA VAL A 58 1.90 -11.11 -1.68
C VAL A 58 1.33 -12.06 -2.76
N ASN A 59 0.84 -13.24 -2.36
CA ASN A 59 0.26 -14.23 -3.26
C ASN A 59 -1.07 -13.78 -3.89
N VAL A 60 -1.86 -12.94 -3.19
CA VAL A 60 -3.09 -12.35 -3.76
C VAL A 60 -2.85 -11.06 -4.55
N GLY A 61 -1.58 -10.71 -4.80
CA GLY A 61 -1.21 -9.55 -5.61
C GLY A 61 -1.36 -8.22 -4.87
N TYR A 62 -1.13 -8.21 -3.54
CA TYR A 62 -1.23 -6.99 -2.75
C TYR A 62 -0.32 -5.87 -3.26
N GLY A 63 0.88 -6.19 -3.74
CA GLY A 63 1.80 -5.20 -4.33
C GLY A 63 1.16 -4.41 -5.48
N LYS A 64 0.38 -5.07 -6.35
CA LYS A 64 -0.31 -4.40 -7.46
C LYS A 64 -1.41 -3.45 -6.99
N VAL A 65 -2.21 -3.91 -6.04
CA VAL A 65 -3.32 -3.12 -5.49
C VAL A 65 -2.81 -1.89 -4.74
N ILE A 66 -1.70 -2.06 -4.01
CA ILE A 66 -0.97 -0.97 -3.38
C ILE A 66 -0.67 0.14 -4.39
N CYS A 67 -0.13 -0.19 -5.57
CA CYS A 67 0.20 0.81 -6.59
C CYS A 67 -1.02 1.59 -7.02
N ILE A 68 -2.10 0.87 -7.34
CA ILE A 68 -3.35 1.46 -7.83
C ILE A 68 -4.02 2.33 -6.75
N SER A 69 -3.83 2.03 -5.46
CA SER A 69 -4.55 2.71 -4.37
C SER A 69 -4.08 4.15 -4.14
N PHE A 70 -2.81 4.47 -4.38
CA PHE A 70 -2.27 5.84 -4.27
C PHE A 70 -2.06 6.53 -5.64
N SER A 71 -2.25 5.79 -6.74
CA SER A 71 -2.10 6.34 -8.10
C SER A 71 -3.20 7.35 -8.39
N THR A 72 -2.80 8.56 -8.76
CA THR A 72 -3.75 9.64 -9.09
C THR A 72 -4.25 9.56 -10.53
N ALA A 73 -3.53 8.88 -11.42
CA ALA A 73 -3.92 8.71 -12.83
C ALA A 73 -5.16 7.80 -13.03
N GLY A 74 -5.62 7.08 -11.99
CA GLY A 74 -6.76 6.17 -12.03
C GLY A 74 -8.15 6.82 -11.96
N GLY A 75 -8.24 8.16 -11.88
CA GLY A 75 -9.52 8.87 -11.74
C GLY A 75 -10.12 8.80 -10.34
N ILE A 76 -9.34 8.41 -9.33
CA ILE A 76 -9.71 8.40 -7.92
C ILE A 76 -9.45 9.82 -7.35
N ASN A 77 -10.12 10.82 -7.92
CA ASN A 77 -9.90 12.25 -7.63
C ASN A 77 -10.52 12.74 -6.31
N GLU A 78 -10.97 11.83 -5.43
CA GLU A 78 -11.67 12.16 -4.19
C GLU A 78 -10.91 11.75 -2.91
N GLU A 79 -9.66 11.29 -3.02
CA GLU A 79 -8.90 10.96 -1.82
C GLU A 79 -8.24 12.21 -1.25
N LYS A 80 -8.59 12.51 0.00
CA LYS A 80 -7.93 13.54 0.80
C LYS A 80 -6.45 13.19 0.90
N ASP A 81 -5.59 14.20 0.87
CA ASP A 81 -4.13 14.03 0.99
C ASP A 81 -3.71 13.17 2.20
N GLU A 82 -4.55 13.13 3.24
CA GLU A 82 -4.40 12.27 4.43
C GLU A 82 -4.51 10.77 4.12
N GLU A 83 -5.45 10.37 3.26
CA GLU A 83 -5.62 8.96 2.89
C GLU A 83 -4.44 8.49 2.04
N ILE A 84 -4.01 9.30 1.08
CA ILE A 84 -2.83 9.02 0.25
C ILE A 84 -1.59 8.87 1.14
N LEU A 85 -1.42 9.75 2.13
CA LEU A 85 -0.33 9.66 3.09
C LEU A 85 -0.35 8.38 3.90
N ASN A 86 -1.51 8.02 4.42
CA ASN A 86 -1.66 6.86 5.27
C ASN A 86 -1.39 5.57 4.46
N GLU A 87 -1.89 5.50 3.23
CA GLU A 87 -1.60 4.39 2.30
C GLU A 87 -0.10 4.30 2.00
N LEU A 88 0.58 5.41 1.68
CA LEU A 88 2.04 5.43 1.46
C LEU A 88 2.82 4.96 2.70
N PHE A 89 2.39 5.35 3.90
CA PHE A 89 3.00 4.90 5.14
C PHE A 89 2.81 3.39 5.38
N HIS A 90 1.63 2.86 5.09
CA HIS A 90 1.35 1.42 5.14
C HIS A 90 2.25 0.63 4.18
N ILE A 91 2.44 1.14 2.97
CA ILE A 91 3.29 0.52 1.94
C ILE A 91 4.74 0.45 2.39
N PHE A 92 5.27 1.57 2.89
CA PHE A 92 6.62 1.64 3.46
C PHE A 92 6.82 0.59 4.56
N ASN A 93 5.88 0.49 5.50
CA ASN A 93 6.00 -0.47 6.61
C ASN A 93 5.91 -1.93 6.14
N PHE A 94 5.06 -2.21 5.16
CA PHE A 94 4.91 -3.55 4.60
C PHE A 94 6.21 -4.03 3.93
N LEU A 95 6.78 -3.21 3.04
CA LEU A 95 8.04 -3.54 2.35
C LEU A 95 9.21 -3.65 3.31
N ARG A 96 9.32 -2.71 4.27
CA ARG A 96 10.35 -2.77 5.31
C ARG A 96 10.24 -4.06 6.12
N ALA A 97 9.04 -4.50 6.47
CA ALA A 97 8.83 -5.76 7.19
C ALA A 97 9.21 -7.00 6.35
N LEU A 98 9.16 -6.93 5.01
CA LEU A 98 9.65 -8.00 4.15
C LEU A 98 11.20 -8.01 4.05
N HIS A 99 11.85 -6.85 4.08
CA HIS A 99 13.31 -6.73 3.97
C HIS A 99 14.06 -6.90 5.29
N GLU A 100 13.46 -6.44 6.38
CA GLU A 100 14.09 -6.36 7.68
C GLU A 100 13.40 -7.26 8.70
N ARG A 101 14.11 -7.56 9.79
CA ARG A 101 13.51 -8.28 10.90
C ARG A 101 12.46 -7.39 11.55
N ARG A 102 11.25 -7.92 11.70
CA ARG A 102 10.20 -7.25 12.48
C ARG A 102 10.46 -7.46 13.97
N ASN A 103 10.84 -6.39 14.65
CA ASN A 103 11.19 -6.42 16.08
C ASN A 103 9.99 -6.16 17.02
N TRP A 104 8.80 -5.98 16.46
CA TRP A 104 7.54 -5.78 17.19
C TRP A 104 6.61 -6.96 16.94
N GLN A 105 5.68 -7.23 17.86
CA GLN A 105 4.78 -8.39 17.75
C GLN A 105 3.76 -8.22 16.60
N PRO A 106 3.52 -9.26 15.79
CA PRO A 106 4.26 -10.53 15.75
C PRO A 106 5.64 -10.36 15.10
N SER A 107 6.69 -10.86 15.75
CA SER A 107 8.05 -10.77 15.22
C SER A 107 8.32 -11.87 14.19
N PHE A 108 8.94 -11.55 13.07
CA PHE A 108 9.40 -12.55 12.09
C PHE A 108 10.71 -12.15 11.40
N GLN A 109 11.39 -13.15 10.83
CA GLN A 109 12.62 -12.96 10.06
C GLN A 109 12.31 -12.37 8.68
N PRO A 110 13.28 -11.68 8.04
CA PRO A 110 13.12 -11.17 6.68
C PRO A 110 12.58 -12.23 5.71
N LEU A 111 11.76 -11.78 4.76
CA LEU A 111 11.10 -12.60 3.75
C LEU A 111 11.57 -12.18 2.34
N PRO A 112 12.86 -12.37 2.00
CA PRO A 112 13.48 -11.77 0.82
C PRO A 112 12.84 -12.18 -0.51
N LEU A 113 12.32 -13.40 -0.61
CA LEU A 113 11.62 -13.87 -1.82
C LEU A 113 10.27 -13.15 -2.02
N LEU A 114 9.56 -12.87 -0.93
CA LEU A 114 8.27 -12.17 -0.96
C LEU A 114 8.45 -10.68 -1.20
N ALA A 115 9.51 -10.10 -0.60
CA ALA A 115 9.99 -8.76 -0.93
C ALA A 115 10.21 -8.61 -2.44
N ARG A 116 11.04 -9.48 -3.03
CA ARG A 116 11.33 -9.47 -4.46
C ARG A 116 10.07 -9.58 -5.32
N ARG A 117 9.14 -10.48 -4.98
CA ARG A 117 7.88 -10.61 -5.72
C ARG A 117 7.02 -9.35 -5.61
N THR A 118 7.01 -8.70 -4.45
CA THR A 118 6.25 -7.46 -4.25
C THR A 118 6.86 -6.31 -5.05
N GLU A 119 8.19 -6.19 -5.05
CA GLU A 119 8.93 -5.26 -5.88
C GLU A 119 8.61 -5.45 -7.37
N GLU A 120 8.67 -6.69 -7.87
CA GLU A 120 8.33 -7.00 -9.27
C GLU A 120 6.87 -6.60 -9.59
N GLN A 121 5.92 -6.84 -8.68
CA GLN A 121 4.54 -6.36 -8.83
C GLN A 121 4.43 -4.82 -8.88
N ILE A 122 5.24 -4.12 -8.10
CA ILE A 122 5.25 -2.65 -8.03
C ILE A 122 5.83 -2.04 -9.32
N GLU A 123 6.91 -2.64 -9.84
CA GLU A 123 7.55 -2.21 -11.09
C GLU A 123 6.63 -2.46 -12.30
N GLU A 124 5.95 -3.61 -12.36
CA GLU A 124 4.99 -3.93 -13.43
C GLU A 124 3.82 -2.94 -13.54
N GLU A 125 3.38 -2.37 -12.41
CA GLU A 125 2.23 -1.45 -12.37
C GLU A 125 2.64 0.04 -12.47
N GLY A 126 3.94 0.35 -12.66
CA GLY A 126 4.42 1.73 -12.83
C GLY A 126 4.29 2.61 -11.58
N ALA A 127 4.37 2.00 -10.39
CA ALA A 127 4.19 2.75 -9.14
C ALA A 127 5.35 3.71 -8.82
N ASN A 128 6.53 3.49 -9.40
CA ASN A 128 7.69 4.36 -9.16
C ASN A 128 7.41 5.77 -9.71
N GLU A 129 6.81 5.86 -10.89
CA GLU A 129 6.40 7.09 -11.54
C GLU A 129 5.32 7.82 -10.72
N GLU A 130 4.36 7.10 -10.17
CA GLU A 130 3.30 7.65 -9.32
C GLU A 130 3.84 8.17 -7.98
N ILE A 131 4.79 7.44 -7.34
CA ILE A 131 5.48 7.91 -6.14
C ILE A 131 6.26 9.20 -6.43
N GLU A 132 6.96 9.27 -7.56
CA GLU A 132 7.66 10.48 -7.99
C GLU A 132 6.71 11.66 -8.23
N ALA A 133 5.54 11.41 -8.80
CA ALA A 133 4.50 12.43 -8.95
C ALA A 133 4.03 12.95 -7.58
N GLN A 134 3.78 12.07 -6.60
CA GLN A 134 3.37 12.48 -5.25
C GLN A 134 4.46 13.24 -4.49
N MET A 135 5.75 12.97 -4.74
CA MET A 135 6.87 13.69 -4.12
C MET A 135 6.93 15.18 -4.50
N SER A 136 6.46 15.51 -5.71
CA SER A 136 6.37 16.90 -6.18
C SER A 136 5.20 17.67 -5.54
N ASN A 137 4.25 16.94 -4.96
CA ASN A 137 3.03 17.49 -4.37
C ASN A 137 3.27 17.87 -2.89
N TYR A 138 3.77 19.10 -2.65
CA TYR A 138 3.96 19.60 -1.29
C TYR A 138 2.62 20.00 -0.67
N ARG A 139 2.05 19.10 0.13
CA ARG A 139 0.83 19.37 0.90
C ARG A 139 1.04 18.98 2.36
N LYS A 140 0.81 19.93 3.25
CA LYS A 140 0.88 19.73 4.70
C LYS A 140 -0.46 19.14 5.15
N VAL A 141 -0.41 17.93 5.70
CA VAL A 141 -1.61 17.25 6.20
C VAL A 141 -1.78 17.58 7.69
N GLN A 142 -2.95 18.09 8.05
CA GLN A 142 -3.27 18.43 9.44
C GLN A 142 -3.30 17.15 10.29
N GLY A 143 -2.59 17.14 11.42
CA GLY A 143 -2.53 15.97 12.32
C GLY A 143 -1.34 15.03 12.12
N TYR A 144 -0.54 15.21 11.05
CA TYR A 144 0.68 14.44 10.83
C TYR A 144 1.93 15.28 11.09
N TYR A 145 2.93 14.68 11.75
CA TYR A 145 4.25 15.30 11.98
C TYR A 145 5.08 15.42 10.68
N SER A 146 4.70 14.71 9.63
CA SER A 146 5.39 14.63 8.33
C SER A 146 4.45 15.01 7.19
N ASP A 147 4.93 15.75 6.20
CA ASP A 147 4.19 16.06 4.98
C ASP A 147 4.23 14.90 3.95
N VAL A 148 3.38 15.01 2.91
CA VAL A 148 3.30 14.04 1.78
C VAL A 148 4.67 13.75 1.20
N LYS A 149 5.48 14.79 1.01
CA LYS A 149 6.81 14.71 0.43
C LYS A 149 7.77 13.89 1.30
N GLN A 150 7.77 14.06 2.62
CA GLN A 150 8.67 13.33 3.51
C GLN A 150 8.35 11.84 3.54
N GLN A 151 7.06 11.48 3.52
CA GLN A 151 6.65 10.06 3.48
C GLN A 151 6.90 9.44 2.12
N ALA A 152 6.61 10.16 1.03
CA ALA A 152 6.93 9.70 -0.31
C ALA A 152 8.45 9.49 -0.50
N ASN A 153 9.30 10.34 0.10
CA ASN A 153 10.75 10.13 0.11
C ASN A 153 11.17 8.84 0.86
N LYS A 154 10.53 8.54 2.00
CA LYS A 154 10.79 7.30 2.75
C LYS A 154 10.33 6.07 1.98
N ALA A 155 9.12 6.12 1.40
CA ALA A 155 8.60 5.06 0.55
C ALA A 155 9.52 4.85 -0.66
N LYS A 156 9.98 5.92 -1.32
CA LYS A 156 10.96 5.86 -2.41
C LYS A 156 12.28 5.27 -1.95
N ALA A 157 12.78 5.63 -0.77
CA ALA A 157 14.00 5.06 -0.23
C ALA A 157 13.87 3.55 -0.01
N GLU A 158 12.79 3.05 0.59
CA GLU A 158 12.63 1.60 0.79
C GLU A 158 12.34 0.84 -0.50
N ILE A 159 11.51 1.41 -1.37
CA ILE A 159 11.20 0.78 -2.66
C ILE A 159 12.48 0.79 -3.51
N LEU A 160 13.10 1.94 -3.74
CA LEU A 160 14.19 2.08 -4.70
C LEU A 160 15.60 1.80 -4.17
N ASN A 161 15.91 1.99 -2.88
CA ASN A 161 17.28 1.70 -2.41
C ASN A 161 17.59 0.20 -2.54
N HIS A 162 16.59 -0.66 -2.37
CA HIS A 162 16.72 -2.10 -2.59
C HIS A 162 16.81 -2.46 -4.09
N PHE A 163 16.05 -1.79 -4.97
CA PHE A 163 16.23 -1.92 -6.43
C PHE A 163 17.63 -1.49 -6.90
N ILE A 164 18.17 -0.39 -6.39
CA ILE A 164 19.48 0.17 -6.83
C ILE A 164 20.65 -0.70 -6.37
N HIS A 165 20.59 -1.25 -5.14
CA HIS A 165 21.62 -2.18 -4.67
C HIS A 165 21.59 -3.51 -5.44
N ARG A 166 20.42 -3.87 -6.01
CA ARG A 166 20.24 -5.08 -6.82
C ARG A 166 20.76 -4.95 -8.26
N ARG A 167 20.76 -3.75 -8.87
CA ARG A 167 21.33 -3.54 -10.23
C ARG A 167 22.86 -3.45 -10.27
N ARG A 168 23.53 -3.51 -9.10
CA ARG A 168 25.00 -3.43 -8.96
C ARG A 168 25.67 -4.74 -8.56
N ILE A 169 24.96 -5.87 -8.62
CA ILE A 169 25.49 -7.23 -8.46
C ILE A 169 25.33 -7.96 -9.79
#